data_AF-A0AAN9UPQ1-F1
#
_entry.id   AF-A0AAN9UPQ1-F1
#
_cell.length_a   1.000
_cell.length_b   1.000
_cell.length_c   1.000
_cell.angle_alpha   90.00
_cell.angle_beta   90.00
_cell.angle_gamma   90.00
#
_symmetry.space_group_name_H-M   'P 1'
#
loop_
_entity.id
_entity.type
_entity.pdbx_description
1 polymer ?
#
loop_
_entity_poly.entity_id
_entity_poly.type
_entity_poly.pdbx_seq_one_letter_code
_entity_poly.pdbx_strand_id
1 'polypeptide(L)'
;MWPSGAPNPFVWSFEGNGYGTHADYMFGWKGDALQRAMDKPECFYDGCGSITKQAMSVANQCTVEDMVGEETDGWLSELPGMGSMAA
;
A
#
# COMPACT_ATOMS: atom_id res chain seq x y z
N MET A 1 -0.73 -12.86 -23.10
CA MET A 1 -1.32 -13.93 -22.26
C MET A 1 -0.29 -15.03 -22.09
N TRP A 2 -0.24 -15.67 -20.92
CA TRP A 2 0.68 -16.77 -20.62
C TRP A 2 0.40 -18.00 -21.52
N PRO A 3 1.42 -18.72 -22.03
CA PRO A 3 1.22 -19.88 -22.91
C PRO A 3 0.50 -21.04 -22.21
N SER A 4 -0.44 -21.68 -22.91
CA SER A 4 -1.15 -22.86 -22.42
C SER A 4 -0.18 -24.02 -22.15
N GLY A 5 -0.30 -24.65 -20.98
CA GLY A 5 0.53 -25.78 -20.56
C GLY A 5 1.88 -25.40 -19.93
N ALA A 6 2.23 -24.12 -19.87
CA ALA A 6 3.45 -23.67 -19.18
C ALA A 6 3.16 -23.35 -17.69
N PRO A 7 4.13 -23.52 -16.76
CA PRO A 7 3.94 -23.23 -15.33
C PRO A 7 3.75 -21.73 -15.06
N ASN A 8 2.87 -21.33 -14.15
CA ASN A 8 2.65 -19.90 -13.83
C ASN A 8 3.98 -19.17 -13.49
N PRO A 9 4.35 -18.08 -14.20
CA PRO A 9 5.60 -17.36 -13.95
C PRO A 9 5.49 -16.31 -12.85
N PHE A 10 4.28 -16.00 -12.39
CA PHE A 10 4.04 -14.93 -11.44
C PHE A 10 4.20 -15.47 -10.02
N VAL A 11 5.04 -14.76 -9.27
CA VAL A 11 5.30 -14.98 -7.85
C VAL A 11 4.76 -13.79 -7.06
N TRP A 12 4.44 -14.00 -5.78
CA TRP A 12 4.11 -12.87 -4.90
C TRP A 12 5.38 -12.08 -4.57
N SER A 13 5.29 -10.76 -4.44
CA SER A 13 6.45 -9.92 -4.11
C SER A 13 7.05 -10.20 -2.73
N PHE A 14 6.33 -10.93 -1.89
CA PHE A 14 6.73 -11.38 -0.56
C PHE A 14 6.88 -12.92 -0.49
N GLU A 15 7.00 -13.60 -1.64
CA GLU A 15 7.21 -15.04 -1.66
C GLU A 15 8.59 -15.42 -1.06
N GLY A 16 8.69 -16.61 -0.46
CA GLY A 16 9.90 -17.06 0.24
C GLY A 16 9.94 -16.61 1.70
N ASN A 17 11.04 -15.97 2.11
CA ASN A 17 11.21 -15.42 3.47
C ASN A 17 10.85 -13.92 3.55
N GLY A 18 10.24 -13.36 2.50
CA GLY A 18 9.77 -11.99 2.50
C GLY A 18 8.59 -11.81 3.46
N TYR A 19 8.68 -10.81 4.35
CA TYR A 19 7.55 -10.46 5.20
C TYR A 19 6.58 -9.58 4.40
N GLY A 20 5.38 -10.09 4.12
CA GLY A 20 4.31 -9.35 3.49
C GLY A 20 3.16 -9.10 4.47
N THR A 21 2.89 -7.84 4.77
CA THR A 21 1.69 -7.44 5.52
C THR A 21 0.85 -6.49 4.68
N HIS A 22 -0.41 -6.84 4.44
CA HIS A 22 -1.39 -5.87 3.93
C HIS A 22 -1.99 -5.15 5.14
N ALA A 23 -1.65 -3.89 5.32
CA ALA A 23 -2.21 -3.06 6.37
C ALA A 23 -3.13 -2.01 5.75
N ASP A 24 -4.44 -2.14 5.97
CA ASP A 24 -5.36 -1.03 5.79
C ASP A 24 -5.14 -0.06 6.94
N TYR A 25 -4.33 0.97 6.68
CA TYR A 25 -4.03 2.00 7.67
C TYR A 25 -5.26 2.89 7.87
N MET A 26 -6.11 2.54 8.85
CA MET A 26 -7.20 3.40 9.30
C MET A 26 -6.66 4.48 10.24
N PHE A 27 -5.96 5.49 9.71
CA PHE A 27 -5.63 6.66 10.51
C PHE A 27 -6.93 7.37 10.94
N GLY A 28 -6.94 7.77 12.22
CA GLY A 28 -8.12 8.22 12.94
C GLY A 28 -9.03 9.18 12.17
N TRP A 29 -10.32 8.88 12.20
CA TRP A 29 -11.35 9.72 11.61
C TRP A 29 -11.62 10.92 12.51
N LYS A 30 -11.69 12.12 11.93
CA LYS A 30 -11.98 13.33 12.69
C LYS A 30 -13.42 13.29 13.22
N GLY A 31 -13.57 13.09 14.52
CA GLY A 31 -14.89 13.04 15.17
C GLY A 31 -15.75 11.91 14.62
N ASP A 32 -16.94 12.23 14.15
CA ASP A 32 -17.94 11.29 13.60
C ASP A 32 -17.77 11.01 12.09
N ALA A 33 -16.67 11.45 11.48
CA ALA A 33 -16.48 11.39 10.03
C ALA A 33 -16.61 9.96 9.45
N LEU A 34 -16.17 8.93 10.18
CA LEU A 34 -16.35 7.54 9.78
C LEU A 34 -17.84 7.15 9.73
N GLN A 35 -18.60 7.50 10.76
CA GLN A 35 -20.02 7.18 10.82
C GLN A 35 -20.77 7.88 9.68
N ARG A 36 -20.48 9.17 9.44
CA ARG A 36 -21.06 9.95 8.33
C ARG A 36 -20.71 9.39 6.95
N ALA A 37 -19.59 8.67 6.82
CA ALA A 37 -19.21 7.98 5.61
C ALA A 37 -20.00 6.67 5.44
N MET A 38 -20.05 5.84 6.48
CA MET A 38 -20.76 4.55 6.48
C MET A 38 -22.28 4.69 6.32
N ASP A 39 -22.86 5.79 6.81
CA ASP A 39 -24.30 6.08 6.68
C ASP A 39 -24.71 6.46 5.24
N LYS A 40 -23.75 6.61 4.31
CA LYS A 40 -24.00 7.02 2.92
C LYS A 40 -23.86 5.83 1.96
N PRO A 41 -24.93 5.44 1.24
CA PRO A 41 -24.88 4.33 0.29
C PRO A 41 -23.98 4.61 -0.92
N GLU A 42 -23.72 5.88 -1.25
CA GLU A 42 -22.82 6.33 -2.31
C GLU A 42 -21.33 6.40 -1.90
N CYS A 43 -20.99 6.05 -0.65
CA CYS A 43 -19.61 6.09 -0.15
C CYS A 43 -18.79 4.88 -0.63
N PHE A 44 -18.49 4.83 -1.93
CA PHE A 44 -17.60 3.84 -2.52
C PHE A 44 -16.43 4.54 -3.23
N TYR A 45 -15.21 4.07 -2.95
CA TYR A 45 -13.98 4.62 -3.52
C TYR A 45 -13.81 6.13 -3.26
N ASP A 46 -13.80 6.93 -4.32
CA ASP A 46 -13.65 8.40 -4.26
C ASP A 46 -15.00 9.13 -4.03
N GLY A 47 -16.11 8.40 -3.97
CA GLY A 47 -17.48 8.94 -4.01
C GLY A 47 -18.07 9.39 -2.66
N CYS A 48 -17.28 9.60 -1.62
CA CYS A 48 -17.84 9.93 -0.31
C CYS A 48 -17.94 11.44 -0.09
N GLY A 49 -19.00 12.07 -0.61
CA GLY A 49 -19.25 13.51 -0.45
C GLY A 49 -19.41 13.98 1.00
N SER A 50 -19.53 13.05 1.96
CA SER A 50 -19.57 13.31 3.40
C SER A 50 -18.19 13.42 4.06
N ILE A 51 -17.09 13.14 3.33
CA ILE A 51 -15.73 13.25 3.82
C ILE A 51 -15.02 14.44 3.16
N THR A 52 -14.40 15.29 3.98
CA THR A 52 -13.52 16.35 3.48
C THR A 52 -12.27 15.73 2.89
N LYS A 53 -12.04 15.96 1.59
CA LYS A 53 -10.81 15.59 0.92
C LYS A 53 -9.78 16.70 1.02
N GLN A 54 -8.50 16.34 1.00
CA GLN A 54 -7.42 17.31 0.77
C GLN A 54 -6.73 17.04 -0.56
N ALA A 55 -6.20 18.09 -1.18
CA ALA A 55 -5.37 17.93 -2.35
C ALA A 55 -4.08 17.18 -1.98
N MET A 56 -3.65 16.22 -2.81
CA MET A 56 -2.43 15.44 -2.56
C MET A 56 -1.18 16.31 -2.42
N SER A 57 -1.12 17.45 -3.14
CA SER A 57 -0.04 18.44 -2.99
C SER A 57 0.06 19.05 -1.58
N VAL A 58 -1.04 19.11 -0.83
CA VAL A 58 -1.06 19.53 0.57
C VAL A 58 -0.72 18.35 1.48
N ALA A 59 -1.21 17.14 1.15
CA ALA A 59 -0.92 15.93 1.95
C ALA A 59 0.57 15.61 1.97
N ASN A 60 1.24 15.72 0.82
CA ASN A 60 2.67 15.46 0.66
C ASN A 60 3.58 16.45 1.42
N GLN A 61 3.02 17.54 1.98
CA GLN A 61 3.78 18.43 2.86
C GLN A 61 3.97 17.84 4.27
N CYS A 62 3.15 16.86 4.64
CA CYS A 62 3.31 16.12 5.88
C CYS A 62 4.37 15.03 5.67
N THR A 63 5.57 15.25 6.21
CA THR A 63 6.69 14.30 6.12
C THR A 63 7.00 13.73 7.50
N VAL A 64 7.27 12.43 7.55
CA VAL A 64 7.84 11.77 8.73
C VAL A 64 9.34 11.64 8.52
N GLU A 65 10.13 11.71 9.58
CA GLU A 65 11.55 11.40 9.48
C GLU A 65 11.74 9.94 9.06
N ASP A 66 12.73 9.69 8.21
CA ASP A 66 13.12 8.33 7.87
C ASP A 66 13.73 7.65 9.11
N MET A 67 13.09 6.55 9.52
CA MET A 67 13.46 5.79 10.71
C MET A 67 14.29 4.55 10.39
N VAL A 68 14.35 4.14 9.12
CA VAL A 68 14.95 2.85 8.69
C VAL A 68 16.20 3.09 7.84
N GLY A 69 16.28 4.20 7.10
CA GLY A 69 17.39 4.45 6.18
C GLY A 69 17.33 3.56 4.95
N GLU A 70 16.14 3.13 4.53
CA GLU A 70 15.94 2.23 3.40
C GLU A 70 15.94 3.01 2.08
N GLU A 71 16.65 2.52 1.08
CA GLU A 71 16.57 3.05 -0.29
C GLU A 71 15.25 2.59 -0.92
N THR A 72 14.28 3.52 -1.01
CA THR A 72 12.94 3.24 -1.54
C THR A 72 12.80 3.50 -3.03
N ASP A 73 13.82 4.09 -3.67
CA ASP A 73 13.80 4.43 -5.09
C ASP A 73 14.81 3.59 -5.90
N GLY A 74 14.53 3.44 -7.20
CA GLY A 74 15.43 2.77 -8.15
C GLY A 74 15.13 1.29 -8.40
N TRP A 75 16.12 0.56 -8.91
CA TRP A 75 15.98 -0.83 -9.34
C TRP A 75 16.55 -1.78 -8.28
N LEU A 76 15.75 -2.78 -7.90
CA LEU A 76 16.21 -3.90 -7.10
C LEU A 76 16.80 -4.98 -8.03
N SER A 77 17.93 -5.56 -7.64
CA SER A 77 18.53 -6.70 -8.34
C SER A 77 17.71 -7.97 -8.21
N GLU A 78 16.92 -8.09 -7.14
CA GLU A 78 16.11 -9.24 -6.78
C GLU A 78 14.94 -8.83 -5.87
N LEU A 79 13.92 -9.67 -5.79
CA LEU A 79 12.77 -9.41 -4.90
C LEU A 79 13.19 -9.60 -3.42
N PRO A 80 12.63 -8.78 -2.51
CA PRO A 80 12.90 -8.91 -1.07
C PRO A 80 12.64 -10.34 -0.56
N GLY A 81 13.60 -10.90 0.18
CA GLY A 81 13.50 -12.25 0.74
C GLY A 81 13.77 -13.40 -0.26
N MET A 82 14.11 -13.08 -1.51
CA MET A 82 14.48 -14.05 -2.56
C MET A 82 15.99 -14.06 -2.86
N GLY A 83 16.76 -13.18 -2.21
CA GLY A 83 18.21 -13.21 -2.24
C GLY A 83 18.80 -14.42 -1.56
N SER A 84 19.87 -14.98 -2.14
CA SER A 84 20.71 -15.92 -1.40
C SER A 84 21.27 -15.17 -0.19
N MET A 85 20.91 -15.59 1.02
CA MET A 85 21.51 -15.11 2.26
C MET A 85 23.03 -15.03 2.06
N ALA A 86 23.57 -13.81 1.94
CA ALA A 86 25.01 -13.62 1.91
C ALA A 86 25.51 -14.06 3.29
N ALA A 87 26.21 -15.20 3.31
CA ALA A 87 27.00 -15.64 4.44
C ALA A 87 28.30 -14.83 4.53
#